data_AF-A0A959IVF0-F1
#
_entry.id   AF-A0A959IVF0-F1
#
_cell.length_a   1.000
_cell.length_b   1.000
_cell.length_c   1.000
_cell.angle_alpha   90.00
_cell.angle_beta   90.00
_cell.angle_gamma   90.00
#
_symmetry.space_group_name_H-M   'P 1'
#
loop_
_entity.id
_entity.type
_entity.pdbx_description
1 polymer ?
#
loop_
_entity_poly.entity_id
_entity_poly.type
_entity_poly.pdbx_seq_one_letter_code
_entity_poly.pdbx_strand_id
1 'polypeptide(L)'
;PEPEAIHQDYYKKLQEQLITAEPGSLIEIPAGTFEFDRPLSLDGIAGVTIKGAGIGKSILSFRGQKTGAEGLRITADSVTIQDLTVRDAKGDCIKIQDSKGVYLRNVETTWSGGAKETNGGYGLYPVSCTNVLLEGCEASFASDAGIYVGQSTNVIVRNCYAHENVAGIEIENCINAEVYGNRSEKNTGGILVFDMPDLPLVNGHTCKVYNNKIIENNHKNFAPEGNIVGIVPPGTGIILLAAKDVEIYDNEIIGHKTIGTAIASFQIAQKPWNDENYDPYTYNIYLHGNTYERGRALPDRSKDFGKLVNLLFFGKSQDILYDGITPEDKSGANPMGICIRETGEDLRFASIDAANDFDQVTKDMAPFDCNRESLPAVELN
;
A
#
# COMPACT_ATOMS: atom_id res chain seq x y z
N PRO A 1 -27.92 2.91 -3.54
CA PRO A 1 -28.95 3.62 -2.72
C PRO A 1 -28.83 5.14 -2.89
N GLU A 2 -29.94 5.88 -2.86
CA GLU A 2 -29.94 7.36 -2.92
C GLU A 2 -29.35 7.97 -1.63
N PRO A 3 -28.72 9.17 -1.67
CA PRO A 3 -28.22 9.85 -0.49
C PRO A 3 -29.32 10.02 0.55
N GLU A 4 -29.07 9.60 1.78
CA GLU A 4 -29.93 9.93 2.91
C GLU A 4 -29.81 11.43 3.24
N ALA A 5 -30.73 11.95 4.05
CA ALA A 5 -30.68 13.34 4.47
C ALA A 5 -29.38 13.61 5.26
N ILE A 6 -28.71 14.72 4.94
CA ILE A 6 -27.48 15.12 5.64
C ILE A 6 -27.79 15.40 7.11
N HIS A 7 -27.04 14.77 8.01
CA HIS A 7 -27.20 14.85 9.46
C HIS A 7 -26.53 16.11 10.02
N GLN A 8 -27.04 17.29 9.65
CA GLN A 8 -26.42 18.59 9.96
C GLN A 8 -26.22 18.85 11.45
N ASP A 9 -27.19 18.50 12.30
CA ASP A 9 -27.09 18.74 13.75
C ASP A 9 -26.06 17.81 14.40
N TYR A 10 -25.99 16.56 13.95
CA TYR A 10 -24.99 15.62 14.44
C TYR A 10 -23.58 15.99 13.97
N TYR A 11 -23.44 16.42 12.71
CA TYR A 11 -22.18 16.95 12.19
C TYR A 11 -21.67 18.10 13.06
N LYS A 12 -22.52 19.11 13.34
CA LYS A 12 -22.12 20.27 14.17
C LYS A 12 -21.65 19.83 15.55
N LYS A 13 -22.40 18.93 16.19
CA LYS A 13 -22.06 18.38 17.51
C LYS A 13 -20.69 17.67 17.48
N LEU A 14 -20.48 16.78 16.52
CA LEU A 14 -19.24 15.99 16.43
C LEU A 14 -18.03 16.88 16.09
N GLN A 15 -18.21 17.83 15.16
CA GLN A 15 -17.15 18.77 14.80
C GLN A 15 -16.82 19.72 15.96
N GLU A 16 -17.82 20.17 16.74
CA GLU A 16 -17.59 20.95 17.96
C GLU A 16 -16.79 20.15 18.98
N GLN A 17 -17.15 18.89 19.23
CA GLN A 17 -16.39 18.00 20.13
C GLN A 17 -14.93 17.83 19.69
N LEU A 18 -14.65 17.76 18.38
CA LEU A 18 -13.27 17.68 17.86
C LEU A 18 -12.51 19.00 18.05
N ILE A 19 -13.17 20.15 17.83
CA ILE A 19 -12.55 21.49 17.97
C ILE A 19 -12.26 21.82 19.44
N THR A 20 -13.17 21.46 20.34
CA THR A 20 -13.05 21.78 21.78
C THR A 20 -12.45 20.65 22.59
N ALA A 21 -11.88 19.63 21.94
CA ALA A 21 -11.23 18.53 22.63
C ALA A 21 -10.07 19.05 23.49
N GLU A 22 -9.93 18.49 24.69
CA GLU A 22 -8.75 18.63 25.52
C GLU A 22 -7.81 17.43 25.30
N PRO A 23 -6.51 17.55 25.61
CA PRO A 23 -5.59 16.42 25.48
C PRO A 23 -6.08 15.17 26.22
N GLY A 24 -6.07 14.02 25.53
CA GLY A 24 -6.60 12.77 26.08
C GLY A 24 -8.11 12.56 25.96
N SER A 25 -8.84 13.47 25.29
CA SER A 25 -10.29 13.36 25.12
C SER A 25 -10.72 12.07 24.42
N LEU A 26 -11.80 11.46 24.92
CA LEU A 26 -12.53 10.38 24.24
C LEU A 26 -13.78 10.96 23.57
N ILE A 27 -13.86 10.84 22.25
CA ILE A 27 -15.01 11.22 21.45
C ILE A 27 -15.72 9.95 20.98
N GLU A 28 -16.89 9.67 21.57
CA GLU A 28 -17.69 8.51 21.24
C GLU A 28 -18.72 8.81 20.14
N ILE A 29 -18.70 8.00 19.09
CA ILE A 29 -19.67 7.98 17.99
C ILE A 29 -20.63 6.82 18.28
N PRO A 30 -21.93 7.07 18.52
CA PRO A 30 -22.88 6.01 18.80
C PRO A 30 -23.12 5.14 17.55
N ALA A 31 -23.78 4.01 17.72
CA ALA A 31 -24.22 3.21 16.59
C ALA A 31 -25.24 3.99 15.74
N GLY A 32 -25.07 3.94 14.43
CA GLY A 32 -25.86 4.69 13.45
C GLY A 32 -25.10 4.91 12.15
N THR A 33 -25.81 5.33 11.12
CA THR A 33 -25.22 5.88 9.88
C THR A 33 -25.42 7.39 9.89
N PHE A 34 -24.33 8.14 9.77
CA PHE A 34 -24.32 9.59 9.79
C PHE A 34 -23.80 10.11 8.46
N GLU A 35 -24.66 10.80 7.73
CA GLU A 35 -24.35 11.34 6.40
C GLU A 35 -23.90 12.78 6.50
N PHE A 36 -22.71 13.07 5.94
CA PHE A 36 -22.08 14.39 5.98
C PHE A 36 -21.84 14.95 4.58
N ASP A 37 -21.89 16.28 4.47
CA ASP A 37 -21.65 17.00 3.22
C ASP A 37 -20.29 17.70 3.16
N ARG A 38 -19.41 17.49 4.15
CA ARG A 38 -18.09 18.10 4.28
C ARG A 38 -17.21 17.29 5.26
N PRO A 39 -15.87 17.46 5.24
CA PRO A 39 -14.96 16.71 6.11
C PRO A 39 -15.19 17.02 7.59
N LEU A 40 -14.84 16.06 8.45
CA LEU A 40 -14.54 16.31 9.87
C LEU A 40 -13.06 16.62 10.03
N SER A 41 -12.70 17.53 10.94
CA SER A 41 -11.31 17.87 11.22
C SER A 41 -10.93 17.86 12.69
N LEU A 42 -9.71 17.38 12.98
CA LEU A 42 -9.03 17.47 14.27
C LEU A 42 -7.63 18.07 14.04
N ASP A 43 -7.34 19.20 14.65
CA ASP A 43 -6.09 19.92 14.45
C ASP A 43 -5.45 20.29 15.80
N GLY A 44 -4.18 19.93 16.00
CA GLY A 44 -3.31 20.40 17.07
C GLY A 44 -3.49 19.77 18.45
N ILE A 45 -4.63 19.14 18.76
CA ILE A 45 -4.89 18.57 20.09
C ILE A 45 -4.44 17.11 20.17
N ALA A 46 -3.41 16.86 20.99
CA ALA A 46 -2.82 15.54 21.13
C ALA A 46 -3.64 14.57 22.01
N GLY A 47 -3.48 13.27 21.79
CA GLY A 47 -4.03 12.24 22.67
C GLY A 47 -5.52 11.95 22.47
N VAL A 48 -6.15 12.52 21.45
CA VAL A 48 -7.58 12.33 21.21
C VAL A 48 -7.87 10.91 20.70
N THR A 49 -8.87 10.26 21.30
CA THR A 49 -9.41 8.99 20.85
C THR A 49 -10.78 9.20 20.23
N ILE A 50 -10.95 8.86 18.95
CA ILE A 50 -12.24 8.81 18.26
C ILE A 50 -12.69 7.35 18.22
N LYS A 51 -13.80 7.03 18.87
CA LYS A 51 -14.26 5.66 19.06
C LYS A 51 -15.71 5.47 18.59
N GLY A 52 -15.95 4.49 17.73
CA GLY A 52 -17.30 4.04 17.39
C GLY A 52 -17.77 2.81 18.19
N ALA A 53 -18.93 2.29 17.82
CA ALA A 53 -19.53 1.09 18.40
C ALA A 53 -19.09 -0.22 17.72
N GLY A 54 -18.26 -0.13 16.68
CA GLY A 54 -17.73 -1.22 15.86
C GLY A 54 -17.83 -0.94 14.35
N ILE A 55 -17.01 -1.66 13.58
CA ILE A 55 -17.13 -1.75 12.11
C ILE A 55 -18.57 -2.10 11.72
N GLY A 56 -19.13 -1.38 10.76
CA GLY A 56 -20.50 -1.53 10.28
C GLY A 56 -21.59 -1.08 11.27
N LYS A 57 -21.23 -0.58 12.46
CA LYS A 57 -22.17 -0.10 13.48
C LYS A 57 -22.16 1.41 13.60
N SER A 58 -20.99 2.03 13.67
CA SER A 58 -20.82 3.49 13.63
C SER A 58 -20.26 3.88 12.27
N ILE A 59 -21.11 4.38 11.39
CA ILE A 59 -20.78 4.65 9.99
C ILE A 59 -20.82 6.16 9.76
N LEU A 60 -19.68 6.73 9.36
CA LEU A 60 -19.57 8.09 8.85
C LEU A 60 -19.56 8.02 7.32
N SER A 61 -20.64 8.47 6.68
CA SER A 61 -20.78 8.42 5.22
C SER A 61 -20.67 9.82 4.62
N PHE A 62 -19.82 9.93 3.60
CA PHE A 62 -19.53 11.18 2.89
C PHE A 62 -20.11 11.17 1.46
N ARG A 63 -21.06 10.27 1.20
CA ARG A 63 -21.73 10.12 -0.10
C ARG A 63 -22.37 11.42 -0.60
N GLY A 64 -22.80 12.28 0.33
CA GLY A 64 -23.36 13.60 0.07
C GLY A 64 -22.35 14.76 0.06
N GLN A 65 -21.03 14.50 0.08
CA GLN A 65 -19.98 15.50 0.23
C GLN A 65 -20.03 16.57 -0.87
N LYS A 66 -20.17 17.83 -0.48
CA LYS A 66 -20.23 19.00 -1.37
C LYS A 66 -18.91 19.75 -1.41
N THR A 67 -18.15 19.74 -0.32
CA THR A 67 -16.88 20.47 -0.16
C THR A 67 -15.80 19.59 0.44
N GLY A 68 -14.54 19.93 0.21
CA GLY A 68 -13.40 19.12 0.62
C GLY A 68 -13.32 17.79 -0.14
N ALA A 69 -12.23 17.06 0.09
CA ALA A 69 -12.02 15.74 -0.48
C ALA A 69 -12.08 14.66 0.60
N GLU A 70 -11.53 14.95 1.78
CA GLU A 70 -11.35 13.97 2.83
C GLU A 70 -12.65 13.69 3.60
N GLY A 71 -12.79 12.48 4.12
CA GLY A 71 -13.83 12.18 5.13
C GLY A 71 -13.42 12.74 6.50
N LEU A 72 -12.30 12.24 7.01
CA LEU A 72 -11.70 12.69 8.26
C LEU A 72 -10.27 13.17 8.01
N ARG A 73 -9.99 14.43 8.35
CA ARG A 73 -8.68 15.06 8.22
C ARG A 73 -8.10 15.36 9.60
N ILE A 74 -6.91 14.84 9.87
CA ILE A 74 -6.26 14.97 11.19
C ILE A 74 -4.83 15.46 11.05
N THR A 75 -4.48 16.44 11.88
CA THR A 75 -3.11 16.92 12.09
C THR A 75 -2.88 17.03 13.60
N ALA A 76 -2.55 15.92 14.28
CA ALA A 76 -2.42 15.88 15.74
C ALA A 76 -1.64 14.64 16.23
N ASP A 77 -0.88 14.81 17.31
CA ASP A 77 -0.11 13.73 17.92
C ASP A 77 -0.95 12.78 18.80
N SER A 78 -0.51 11.55 18.99
CA SER A 78 -1.08 10.54 19.88
C SER A 78 -2.56 10.25 19.60
N VAL A 79 -2.96 10.28 18.32
CA VAL A 79 -4.35 10.09 17.90
C VAL A 79 -4.67 8.60 17.78
N THR A 80 -5.80 8.20 18.36
CA THR A 80 -6.38 6.87 18.14
C THR A 80 -7.73 6.98 17.44
N ILE A 81 -7.94 6.24 16.36
CA ILE A 81 -9.26 5.99 15.77
C ILE A 81 -9.56 4.52 15.90
N GLN A 82 -10.74 4.18 16.42
CA GLN A 82 -11.12 2.79 16.58
C GLN A 82 -12.61 2.50 16.44
N ASP A 83 -12.90 1.27 16.02
CA ASP A 83 -14.23 0.66 16.04
C ASP A 83 -15.28 1.44 15.21
N LEU A 84 -14.97 1.87 13.99
CA LEU A 84 -15.89 2.62 13.12
C LEU A 84 -15.65 2.37 11.63
N THR A 85 -16.62 2.78 10.82
CA THR A 85 -16.54 2.76 9.34
C THR A 85 -16.57 4.20 8.81
N VAL A 86 -15.66 4.55 7.91
CA VAL A 86 -15.72 5.78 7.09
C VAL A 86 -15.91 5.38 5.63
N ARG A 87 -16.89 5.95 4.93
CA ARG A 87 -17.16 5.56 3.55
C ARG A 87 -17.55 6.71 2.64
N ASP A 88 -17.37 6.48 1.34
CA ASP A 88 -17.88 7.33 0.25
C ASP A 88 -17.32 8.77 0.27
N ALA A 89 -16.11 8.99 0.80
CA ALA A 89 -15.43 10.27 0.67
C ALA A 89 -15.12 10.56 -0.81
N LYS A 90 -15.12 11.84 -1.20
CA LYS A 90 -14.76 12.25 -2.58
C LYS A 90 -13.30 11.97 -2.91
N GLY A 91 -12.43 12.19 -1.94
CA GLY A 91 -11.02 11.80 -1.91
C GLY A 91 -10.81 10.84 -0.76
N ASP A 92 -9.79 11.08 0.06
CA ASP A 92 -9.34 10.10 1.04
C ASP A 92 -10.34 9.89 2.19
N CYS A 93 -10.57 8.65 2.61
CA CYS A 93 -11.51 8.40 3.71
C CYS A 93 -10.95 8.95 5.04
N ILE A 94 -9.73 8.56 5.42
CA ILE A 94 -9.07 9.00 6.65
C ILE A 94 -7.65 9.43 6.32
N LYS A 95 -7.39 10.74 6.40
CA LYS A 95 -6.06 11.31 6.25
C LYS A 95 -5.53 11.81 7.58
N ILE A 96 -4.37 11.30 7.97
CA ILE A 96 -3.64 11.73 9.17
C ILE A 96 -2.27 12.18 8.69
N GLN A 97 -1.91 13.44 8.92
CA GLN A 97 -0.66 13.98 8.42
C GLN A 97 0.15 14.69 9.49
N ASP A 98 1.47 14.72 9.30
CA ASP A 98 2.40 15.52 10.12
C ASP A 98 2.25 15.23 11.64
N SER A 99 2.12 13.95 11.98
CA SER A 99 1.66 13.49 13.31
C SER A 99 2.55 12.39 13.89
N LYS A 100 2.72 12.36 15.21
CA LYS A 100 3.45 11.31 15.94
C LYS A 100 2.50 10.46 16.78
N GLY A 101 2.68 9.15 16.80
CA GLY A 101 1.81 8.24 17.57
C GLY A 101 0.42 8.15 16.96
N VAL A 102 0.33 7.52 15.79
CA VAL A 102 -0.92 7.35 15.04
C VAL A 102 -1.40 5.91 15.17
N TYR A 103 -2.60 5.71 15.73
CA TYR A 103 -3.15 4.37 15.98
C TYR A 103 -4.52 4.22 15.32
N LEU A 104 -4.64 3.31 14.36
CA LEU A 104 -5.89 2.91 13.73
C LEU A 104 -6.19 1.46 14.11
N ARG A 105 -7.33 1.23 14.80
CA ARG A 105 -7.69 -0.09 15.33
C ARG A 105 -9.11 -0.48 14.95
N ASN A 106 -9.29 -1.58 14.23
CA ASN A 106 -10.64 -2.03 13.81
C ASN A 106 -11.41 -0.90 13.08
N VAL A 107 -10.78 -0.29 12.09
CA VAL A 107 -11.39 0.77 11.27
C VAL A 107 -11.64 0.24 9.86
N GLU A 108 -12.83 0.46 9.33
CA GLU A 108 -13.17 0.12 7.95
C GLU A 108 -13.24 1.38 7.08
N THR A 109 -12.67 1.30 5.86
CA THR A 109 -12.90 2.29 4.80
C THR A 109 -13.40 1.64 3.52
N THR A 110 -14.37 2.27 2.85
CA THR A 110 -14.94 1.70 1.62
C THR A 110 -15.64 2.73 0.74
N TRP A 111 -15.74 2.45 -0.56
CA TRP A 111 -16.67 3.13 -1.47
C TRP A 111 -17.82 2.19 -1.80
N SER A 112 -19.01 2.50 -1.29
CA SER A 112 -20.22 1.67 -1.38
C SER A 112 -20.71 1.43 -2.80
N GLY A 113 -20.22 2.22 -3.77
CA GLY A 113 -20.49 2.06 -5.19
C GLY A 113 -19.63 1.01 -5.90
N GLY A 114 -18.71 0.34 -5.18
CA GLY A 114 -17.70 -0.55 -5.74
C GLY A 114 -16.55 0.21 -6.44
N ALA A 115 -15.66 -0.55 -7.08
CA ALA A 115 -14.48 -0.01 -7.75
C ALA A 115 -14.83 0.96 -8.89
N LYS A 116 -14.41 2.22 -8.76
CA LYS A 116 -14.55 3.26 -9.79
C LYS A 116 -13.34 4.18 -9.78
N GLU A 117 -12.98 4.65 -10.96
CA GLU A 117 -11.93 5.66 -11.14
C GLU A 117 -12.22 6.97 -10.42
N THR A 118 -13.50 7.29 -10.19
CA THR A 118 -13.94 8.49 -9.46
C THR A 118 -13.98 8.32 -7.94
N ASN A 119 -13.57 7.17 -7.41
CA ASN A 119 -13.44 7.00 -5.96
C ASN A 119 -12.25 7.81 -5.46
N GLY A 120 -12.15 7.94 -4.14
CA GLY A 120 -10.97 8.55 -3.53
C GLY A 120 -9.73 7.67 -3.67
N GLY A 121 -8.58 8.33 -3.63
CA GLY A 121 -7.28 7.68 -3.76
C GLY A 121 -7.03 6.69 -2.63
N TYR A 122 -7.13 7.17 -1.38
CA TYR A 122 -6.69 6.38 -0.23
C TYR A 122 -7.80 6.10 0.79
N GLY A 123 -7.90 4.85 1.25
CA GLY A 123 -8.79 4.48 2.35
C GLY A 123 -8.25 5.00 3.68
N LEU A 124 -7.18 4.38 4.16
CA LEU A 124 -6.41 4.82 5.33
C LEU A 124 -5.11 5.46 4.85
N TYR A 125 -4.84 6.69 5.28
CA TYR A 125 -3.73 7.50 4.79
C TYR A 125 -2.99 8.26 5.90
N PRO A 126 -2.18 7.59 6.74
CA PRO A 126 -1.12 8.25 7.49
C PRO A 126 0.03 8.66 6.57
N VAL A 127 0.47 9.92 6.67
CA VAL A 127 1.57 10.46 5.87
C VAL A 127 2.41 11.46 6.65
N SER A 128 3.73 11.45 6.44
CA SER A 128 4.65 12.31 7.21
C SER A 128 4.52 12.06 8.72
N CYS A 129 4.37 10.79 9.11
CA CYS A 129 4.11 10.38 10.48
C CYS A 129 5.30 9.66 11.14
N THR A 130 5.29 9.59 12.47
CA THR A 130 6.22 8.75 13.24
C THR A 130 5.46 7.89 14.22
N ASN A 131 5.84 6.63 14.37
CA ASN A 131 5.17 5.63 15.22
C ASN A 131 3.71 5.44 14.79
N VAL A 132 3.53 4.68 13.72
CA VAL A 132 2.23 4.40 13.09
C VAL A 132 1.86 2.94 13.30
N LEU A 133 0.67 2.69 13.84
CA LEU A 133 0.09 1.35 13.95
C LEU A 133 -1.27 1.30 13.27
N LEU A 134 -1.39 0.44 12.27
CA LEU A 134 -2.66 0.01 11.69
C LEU A 134 -2.88 -1.44 12.08
N GLU A 135 -3.94 -1.73 12.83
CA GLU A 135 -4.28 -3.10 13.22
C GLU A 135 -5.77 -3.43 13.10
N GLY A 136 -6.08 -4.61 12.57
CA GLY A 136 -7.46 -5.07 12.43
C GLY A 136 -8.30 -4.22 11.47
N CYS A 137 -7.67 -3.41 10.63
CA CYS A 137 -8.37 -2.49 9.74
C CYS A 137 -8.80 -3.16 8.43
N GLU A 138 -9.86 -2.64 7.81
CA GLU A 138 -10.37 -3.08 6.51
C GLU A 138 -10.42 -1.92 5.53
N ALA A 139 -10.01 -2.14 4.28
CA ALA A 139 -10.09 -1.12 3.24
C ALA A 139 -10.45 -1.72 1.88
N SER A 140 -11.44 -1.12 1.20
CA SER A 140 -11.90 -1.59 -0.10
C SER A 140 -12.29 -0.51 -1.09
N PHE A 141 -12.15 -0.84 -2.38
CA PHE A 141 -12.55 -0.01 -3.52
C PHE A 141 -11.87 1.36 -3.64
N ALA A 142 -10.71 1.57 -2.99
CA ALA A 142 -9.88 2.75 -3.19
C ALA A 142 -9.31 2.77 -4.62
N SER A 143 -9.35 3.94 -5.27
CA SER A 143 -8.83 4.09 -6.64
C SER A 143 -7.31 4.11 -6.71
N ASP A 144 -6.64 4.28 -5.56
CA ASP A 144 -5.21 4.14 -5.42
C ASP A 144 -4.89 2.99 -4.44
N ALA A 145 -4.75 3.25 -3.15
CA ALA A 145 -4.45 2.23 -2.14
C ALA A 145 -5.53 2.14 -1.05
N GLY A 146 -5.93 0.91 -0.72
CA GLY A 146 -6.84 0.68 0.41
C GLY A 146 -6.22 1.13 1.72
N ILE A 147 -5.03 0.59 2.00
CA ILE A 147 -4.20 0.97 3.13
C ILE A 147 -2.91 1.57 2.59
N TYR A 148 -2.70 2.85 2.84
CA TYR A 148 -1.50 3.57 2.41
C TYR A 148 -0.79 4.13 3.64
N VAL A 149 0.52 3.93 3.76
CA VAL A 149 1.35 4.66 4.71
C VAL A 149 2.53 5.27 3.96
N GLY A 150 2.64 6.59 3.98
CA GLY A 150 3.64 7.32 3.20
C GLY A 150 4.59 8.14 4.06
N GLN A 151 5.82 8.32 3.62
CA GLN A 151 6.77 9.30 4.15
C GLN A 151 6.90 9.23 5.69
N SER A 152 6.84 8.03 6.26
CA SER A 152 6.68 7.81 7.70
C SER A 152 7.80 6.97 8.29
N THR A 153 8.05 7.10 9.60
CA THR A 153 9.08 6.34 10.31
C THR A 153 8.47 5.47 11.42
N ASN A 154 8.94 4.24 11.58
CA ASN A 154 8.41 3.23 12.52
C ASN A 154 6.93 2.94 12.24
N VAL A 155 6.70 2.09 11.25
CA VAL A 155 5.36 1.74 10.76
C VAL A 155 5.07 0.28 11.01
N ILE A 156 3.90 -0.04 11.56
CA ILE A 156 3.38 -1.40 11.66
C ILE A 156 2.00 -1.46 11.03
N VAL A 157 1.82 -2.32 10.03
CA VAL A 157 0.52 -2.67 9.43
C VAL A 157 0.29 -4.16 9.65
N ARG A 158 -0.66 -4.52 10.51
CA ARG A 158 -0.88 -5.91 10.89
C ARG A 158 -2.33 -6.36 10.99
N ASN A 159 -2.58 -7.62 10.68
CA ASN A 159 -3.91 -8.22 10.81
C ASN A 159 -5.02 -7.41 10.08
N CYS A 160 -4.66 -6.70 9.01
CA CYS A 160 -5.58 -5.91 8.21
C CYS A 160 -6.09 -6.70 7.01
N TYR A 161 -7.23 -6.26 6.46
CA TYR A 161 -7.86 -6.83 5.27
C TYR A 161 -8.02 -5.77 4.18
N ALA A 162 -7.25 -5.88 3.11
CA ALA A 162 -7.32 -4.96 1.97
C ALA A 162 -7.82 -5.71 0.73
N HIS A 163 -8.95 -5.29 0.16
CA HIS A 163 -9.55 -6.00 -0.97
C HIS A 163 -10.22 -5.11 -2.00
N GLU A 164 -10.19 -5.54 -3.25
CA GLU A 164 -10.86 -4.86 -4.38
C GLU A 164 -10.42 -3.40 -4.59
N ASN A 165 -9.20 -3.05 -4.16
CA ASN A 165 -8.53 -1.77 -4.42
C ASN A 165 -7.66 -1.86 -5.68
N VAL A 166 -7.03 -0.75 -6.09
CA VAL A 166 -5.90 -0.84 -7.02
C VAL A 166 -4.69 -1.46 -6.30
N ALA A 167 -4.11 -0.79 -5.32
CA ALA A 167 -3.15 -1.37 -4.39
C ALA A 167 -3.86 -1.78 -3.09
N GLY A 168 -3.62 -3.00 -2.62
CA GLY A 168 -4.16 -3.44 -1.33
C GLY A 168 -3.52 -2.67 -0.18
N ILE A 169 -2.21 -2.87 0.00
CA ILE A 169 -1.39 -2.17 1.00
C ILE A 169 -0.22 -1.52 0.28
N GLU A 170 0.04 -0.26 0.56
CA GLU A 170 1.17 0.49 0.02
C GLU A 170 1.99 1.13 1.16
N ILE A 171 3.30 0.89 1.12
CA ILE A 171 4.30 1.51 1.98
C ILE A 171 5.17 2.38 1.07
N GLU A 172 5.01 3.69 1.15
CA GLU A 172 5.71 4.66 0.30
C GLU A 172 6.73 5.46 1.12
N ASN A 173 8.00 5.47 0.71
CA ASN A 173 9.06 6.32 1.28
C ASN A 173 9.16 6.21 2.82
N CYS A 174 8.82 5.05 3.39
CA CYS A 174 8.89 4.82 4.82
C CYS A 174 10.28 4.36 5.25
N ILE A 175 10.66 4.73 6.47
CA ILE A 175 11.85 4.21 7.14
C ILE A 175 11.39 3.30 8.27
N ASN A 176 11.90 2.06 8.29
CA ASN A 176 11.60 1.08 9.34
C ASN A 176 10.10 0.71 9.40
N ALA A 177 9.67 -0.22 8.55
CA ALA A 177 8.28 -0.67 8.43
C ALA A 177 8.12 -2.20 8.55
N GLU A 178 7.01 -2.65 9.14
CA GLU A 178 6.58 -4.04 9.16
C GLU A 178 5.15 -4.19 8.65
N VAL A 179 4.95 -5.10 7.69
CA VAL A 179 3.66 -5.45 7.10
C VAL A 179 3.44 -6.94 7.27
N TYR A 180 2.61 -7.35 8.24
CA TYR A 180 2.44 -8.78 8.54
C TYR A 180 1.08 -9.25 9.01
N GLY A 181 0.79 -10.54 8.80
CA GLY A 181 -0.49 -11.13 9.22
C GLY A 181 -1.68 -10.56 8.46
N ASN A 182 -1.46 -9.80 7.38
CA ASN A 182 -2.52 -9.18 6.62
C ASN A 182 -3.09 -10.13 5.58
N ARG A 183 -4.31 -9.85 5.13
CA ARG A 183 -4.91 -10.45 3.96
C ARG A 183 -5.09 -9.37 2.90
N SER A 184 -4.39 -9.49 1.78
CA SER A 184 -4.49 -8.59 0.64
C SER A 184 -4.96 -9.39 -0.58
N GLU A 185 -6.25 -9.28 -0.93
CA GLU A 185 -6.83 -10.10 -1.99
C GLU A 185 -7.71 -9.35 -2.99
N LYS A 186 -7.77 -9.87 -4.22
CA LYS A 186 -8.63 -9.31 -5.27
C LYS A 186 -8.41 -7.81 -5.53
N ASN A 187 -7.25 -7.28 -5.18
CA ASN A 187 -6.81 -5.96 -5.63
C ASN A 187 -6.23 -6.08 -7.05
N THR A 188 -5.72 -4.98 -7.61
CA THR A 188 -4.89 -5.05 -8.83
C THR A 188 -3.48 -5.52 -8.49
N GLY A 189 -2.88 -4.93 -7.46
CA GLY A 189 -1.63 -5.31 -6.83
C GLY A 189 -1.85 -5.55 -5.33
N GLY A 190 -1.21 -6.57 -4.75
CA GLY A 190 -1.41 -6.96 -3.36
C GLY A 190 -0.73 -6.03 -2.35
N ILE A 191 0.60 -6.08 -2.29
CA ILE A 191 1.42 -5.25 -1.39
C ILE A 191 2.49 -4.54 -2.20
N LEU A 192 2.56 -3.22 -2.07
CA LEU A 192 3.50 -2.35 -2.77
C LEU A 192 4.46 -1.73 -1.75
N VAL A 193 5.77 -1.82 -2.00
CA VAL A 193 6.81 -1.12 -1.24
C VAL A 193 7.55 -0.21 -2.21
N PHE A 194 7.19 1.07 -2.19
CA PHE A 194 7.59 2.05 -3.17
C PHE A 194 8.49 3.11 -2.53
N ASP A 195 9.47 3.57 -3.29
CA ASP A 195 10.21 4.78 -3.00
C ASP A 195 10.11 5.70 -4.21
N MET A 196 9.48 6.86 -4.04
CA MET A 196 9.08 7.77 -5.09
C MET A 196 9.92 9.07 -5.02
N PRO A 197 10.33 9.62 -6.17
CA PRO A 197 11.09 10.88 -6.20
C PRO A 197 10.22 12.10 -5.90
N ASP A 198 10.88 13.25 -5.73
CA ASP A 198 10.26 14.58 -5.69
C ASP A 198 9.26 14.76 -4.51
N LEU A 199 9.49 14.04 -3.40
CA LEU A 199 8.70 14.10 -2.17
C LEU A 199 9.52 14.64 -0.98
N PRO A 200 8.87 15.18 0.07
CA PRO A 200 9.56 15.68 1.27
C PRO A 200 10.49 14.67 1.96
N LEU A 201 10.11 13.39 1.99
CA LEU A 201 10.96 12.30 2.42
C LEU A 201 11.15 11.36 1.23
N VAL A 202 12.40 11.11 0.84
CA VAL A 202 12.82 10.16 -0.19
C VAL A 202 13.82 9.18 0.40
N ASN A 203 14.11 8.09 -0.31
CA ASN A 203 15.03 7.03 0.12
C ASN A 203 14.54 6.32 1.38
N GLY A 204 13.24 5.98 1.40
CA GLY A 204 12.71 5.03 2.36
C GLY A 204 13.46 3.70 2.29
N HIS A 205 13.64 3.06 3.45
CA HIS A 205 14.40 1.82 3.55
C HIS A 205 14.00 1.03 4.80
N THR A 206 14.44 -0.24 4.87
CA THR A 206 14.17 -1.15 5.99
C THR A 206 12.68 -1.46 6.09
N CYS A 207 12.22 -2.41 5.28
CA CYS A 207 10.83 -2.87 5.29
C CYS A 207 10.77 -4.40 5.38
N LYS A 208 9.92 -4.94 6.25
CA LYS A 208 9.63 -6.37 6.32
C LYS A 208 8.20 -6.64 5.87
N VAL A 209 8.04 -7.57 4.94
CA VAL A 209 6.72 -8.04 4.46
C VAL A 209 6.63 -9.54 4.73
N TYR A 210 5.86 -9.95 5.73
CA TYR A 210 5.90 -11.36 6.16
C TYR A 210 4.60 -11.92 6.73
N ASN A 211 4.42 -13.24 6.67
CA ASN A 211 3.21 -13.91 7.18
C ASN A 211 1.89 -13.32 6.62
N ASN A 212 1.91 -12.79 5.39
CA ASN A 212 0.71 -12.26 4.74
C ASN A 212 0.07 -13.31 3.81
N LYS A 213 -1.25 -13.18 3.64
CA LYS A 213 -2.02 -13.88 2.61
C LYS A 213 -2.28 -12.92 1.46
N ILE A 214 -1.61 -13.15 0.33
CA ILE A 214 -1.64 -12.28 -0.85
C ILE A 214 -2.28 -13.09 -1.98
N ILE A 215 -3.57 -12.87 -2.22
CA ILE A 215 -4.41 -13.85 -2.93
C ILE A 215 -5.13 -13.21 -4.11
N GLU A 216 -4.99 -13.79 -5.29
CA GLU A 216 -5.81 -13.49 -6.48
C GLU A 216 -5.96 -11.98 -6.77
N ASN A 217 -4.90 -11.19 -6.55
CA ASN A 217 -4.87 -9.75 -6.87
C ASN A 217 -4.87 -9.55 -8.39
N ASN A 218 -6.00 -9.85 -9.03
CA ASN A 218 -6.23 -9.94 -10.47
C ASN A 218 -7.22 -8.89 -10.99
N HIS A 219 -7.73 -8.05 -10.09
CA HIS A 219 -8.75 -7.05 -10.38
C HIS A 219 -8.24 -6.06 -11.41
N LYS A 220 -9.16 -5.51 -12.20
CA LYS A 220 -8.82 -4.50 -13.19
C LYS A 220 -8.25 -3.28 -12.46
N ASN A 221 -7.16 -2.71 -12.97
CA ASN A 221 -6.65 -1.43 -12.50
C ASN A 221 -7.63 -0.32 -12.90
N PHE A 222 -8.13 0.42 -11.91
CA PHE A 222 -9.08 1.52 -12.07
C PHE A 222 -8.52 2.83 -11.51
N ALA A 223 -7.19 2.95 -11.40
CA ALA A 223 -6.58 4.20 -10.98
C ALA A 223 -6.81 5.30 -12.02
N PRO A 224 -6.99 6.56 -11.58
CA PRO A 224 -7.03 7.70 -12.48
C PRO A 224 -5.82 7.74 -13.40
N GLU A 225 -6.03 8.18 -14.63
CA GLU A 225 -4.94 8.35 -15.59
C GLU A 225 -3.89 9.34 -15.06
N GLY A 226 -2.62 8.96 -15.14
CA GLY A 226 -1.49 9.76 -14.66
C GLY A 226 -0.93 9.31 -13.30
N ASN A 227 -1.74 8.67 -12.44
CA ASN A 227 -1.27 8.13 -11.16
C ASN A 227 -0.22 7.04 -11.38
N ILE A 228 0.81 6.99 -10.53
CA ILE A 228 1.89 6.01 -10.64
C ILE A 228 1.37 4.58 -10.50
N VAL A 229 0.46 4.33 -9.55
CA VAL A 229 -0.15 3.01 -9.35
C VAL A 229 -0.92 2.53 -10.60
N GLY A 230 -1.26 3.44 -11.52
CA GLY A 230 -1.85 3.13 -12.81
C GLY A 230 -0.98 2.24 -13.70
N ILE A 231 0.32 2.13 -13.44
CA ILE A 231 1.24 1.23 -14.16
C ILE A 231 1.14 -0.22 -13.68
N VAL A 232 0.60 -0.46 -12.48
CA VAL A 232 0.53 -1.79 -11.86
C VAL A 232 -0.34 -2.71 -12.71
N PRO A 233 0.21 -3.81 -13.26
CA PRO A 233 -0.57 -4.73 -14.05
C PRO A 233 -1.50 -5.53 -13.13
N PRO A 234 -2.79 -5.67 -13.48
CA PRO A 234 -3.66 -6.67 -12.87
C PRO A 234 -2.98 -8.03 -12.76
N GLY A 235 -3.06 -8.66 -11.61
CA GLY A 235 -2.42 -9.96 -11.40
C GLY A 235 -1.06 -9.88 -10.77
N THR A 236 -0.86 -8.95 -9.84
CA THR A 236 0.43 -8.78 -9.17
C THR A 236 0.31 -9.03 -7.67
N GLY A 237 1.18 -9.87 -7.10
CA GLY A 237 1.23 -10.11 -5.65
C GLY A 237 1.93 -8.98 -4.92
N ILE A 238 3.25 -8.89 -5.07
CA ILE A 238 4.11 -7.88 -4.44
C ILE A 238 4.85 -7.08 -5.52
N ILE A 239 5.02 -5.78 -5.32
CA ILE A 239 5.94 -4.96 -6.13
C ILE A 239 6.86 -4.17 -5.21
N LEU A 240 8.16 -4.30 -5.48
CA LEU A 240 9.20 -3.41 -4.97
C LEU A 240 9.58 -2.44 -6.07
N LEU A 241 9.46 -1.13 -5.81
CA LEU A 241 9.85 -0.07 -6.75
C LEU A 241 10.81 0.90 -6.07
N ALA A 242 12.05 0.96 -6.55
CA ALA A 242 13.18 1.66 -5.89
C ALA A 242 13.34 1.32 -4.39
N ALA A 243 12.96 0.11 -3.99
CA ALA A 243 12.92 -0.31 -2.59
C ALA A 243 14.32 -0.69 -2.08
N LYS A 244 14.58 -0.38 -0.81
CA LYS A 244 15.91 -0.50 -0.19
C LYS A 244 15.81 -1.26 1.11
N ASP A 245 16.69 -2.24 1.31
CA ASP A 245 16.74 -3.05 2.53
C ASP A 245 15.38 -3.67 2.86
N VAL A 246 14.88 -4.54 1.99
CA VAL A 246 13.57 -5.19 2.15
C VAL A 246 13.72 -6.68 2.38
N GLU A 247 13.02 -7.20 3.37
CA GLU A 247 12.92 -8.64 3.65
C GLU A 247 11.49 -9.12 3.44
N ILE A 248 11.29 -10.11 2.57
CA ILE A 248 9.99 -10.69 2.22
C ILE A 248 10.02 -12.17 2.58
N TYR A 249 9.22 -12.61 3.54
CA TYR A 249 9.28 -14.00 3.99
C TYR A 249 7.99 -14.59 4.55
N ASP A 250 7.87 -15.90 4.47
CA ASP A 250 6.72 -16.66 5.00
C ASP A 250 5.34 -16.14 4.51
N ASN A 251 5.27 -15.53 3.32
CA ASN A 251 4.00 -15.12 2.72
C ASN A 251 3.40 -16.23 1.85
N GLU A 252 2.07 -16.28 1.82
CA GLU A 252 1.29 -17.05 0.85
C GLU A 252 0.96 -16.15 -0.35
N ILE A 253 1.66 -16.33 -1.48
CA ILE A 253 1.54 -15.52 -2.71
C ILE A 253 0.86 -16.37 -3.80
N ILE A 254 -0.46 -16.24 -3.90
CA ILE A 254 -1.31 -17.25 -4.55
C ILE A 254 -2.19 -16.64 -5.64
N GLY A 255 -2.20 -17.26 -6.83
CA GLY A 255 -3.23 -17.05 -7.85
C GLY A 255 -3.10 -15.78 -8.68
N HIS A 256 -1.92 -15.12 -8.68
CA HIS A 256 -1.67 -13.94 -9.49
C HIS A 256 -1.45 -14.30 -10.97
N LYS A 257 -2.20 -13.68 -11.89
CA LYS A 257 -2.14 -14.02 -13.32
C LYS A 257 -0.91 -13.45 -14.04
N THR A 258 -0.22 -12.47 -13.47
CA THR A 258 0.89 -11.75 -14.13
C THR A 258 2.22 -12.00 -13.45
N ILE A 259 2.38 -11.54 -12.20
CA ILE A 259 3.64 -11.61 -11.45
C ILE A 259 3.33 -11.97 -9.97
N GLY A 260 4.11 -12.87 -9.38
CA GLY A 260 4.10 -13.08 -7.93
C GLY A 260 4.73 -11.89 -7.19
N THR A 261 6.03 -11.70 -7.35
CA THR A 261 6.83 -10.62 -6.77
C THR A 261 7.66 -9.93 -7.87
N ALA A 262 7.50 -8.62 -8.03
CA ALA A 262 8.33 -7.80 -8.90
C ALA A 262 9.38 -7.04 -8.09
N ILE A 263 10.62 -7.01 -8.60
CA ILE A 263 11.75 -6.26 -8.05
C ILE A 263 12.19 -5.29 -9.15
N ALA A 264 11.97 -3.99 -8.96
CA ALA A 264 12.20 -3.01 -10.02
C ALA A 264 12.82 -1.71 -9.51
N SER A 265 13.76 -1.16 -10.27
CA SER A 265 14.18 0.24 -10.23
C SER A 265 13.06 1.15 -10.73
N PHE A 266 12.98 2.36 -10.23
CA PHE A 266 12.07 3.39 -10.73
C PHE A 266 12.30 3.72 -12.21
N GLN A 267 13.51 3.49 -12.73
CA GLN A 267 13.83 3.71 -14.14
C GLN A 267 12.93 2.91 -15.09
N ILE A 268 12.40 1.75 -14.66
CA ILE A 268 11.46 0.97 -15.47
C ILE A 268 10.16 1.72 -15.77
N ALA A 269 9.79 2.70 -14.94
CA ALA A 269 8.60 3.52 -15.14
C ALA A 269 8.77 4.54 -16.27
N GLN A 270 10.01 4.79 -16.74
CA GLN A 270 10.34 5.75 -17.80
C GLN A 270 9.78 7.16 -17.55
N LYS A 271 9.62 7.53 -16.28
CA LYS A 271 9.16 8.86 -15.86
C LYS A 271 10.38 9.71 -15.47
N PRO A 272 10.41 10.99 -15.85
CA PRO A 272 11.43 11.91 -15.37
C PRO A 272 11.23 12.22 -13.88
N TRP A 273 12.31 12.56 -13.20
CA TRP A 273 12.32 13.11 -11.84
C TRP A 273 13.37 14.23 -11.75
N ASN A 274 13.27 15.09 -10.74
CA ASN A 274 14.19 16.22 -10.57
C ASN A 274 15.05 16.13 -9.31
N ASP A 275 14.63 15.37 -8.30
CA ASP A 275 15.37 15.24 -7.06
C ASP A 275 16.73 14.54 -7.27
N GLU A 276 17.81 15.32 -7.12
CA GLU A 276 19.20 14.83 -7.24
C GLU A 276 19.60 13.91 -6.08
N ASN A 277 18.88 13.95 -4.95
CA ASN A 277 19.13 13.08 -3.81
C ASN A 277 18.36 11.76 -3.88
N TYR A 278 17.47 11.60 -4.86
CA TYR A 278 16.69 10.38 -5.03
C TYR A 278 17.53 9.26 -5.64
N ASP A 279 17.53 8.11 -4.99
CA ASP A 279 18.15 6.88 -5.47
C ASP A 279 17.08 5.99 -6.12
N PRO A 280 17.06 5.87 -7.47
CA PRO A 280 15.99 5.17 -8.18
C PRO A 280 16.13 3.64 -8.13
N TYR A 281 17.22 3.10 -7.59
CA TYR A 281 17.51 1.68 -7.70
C TYR A 281 16.89 0.88 -6.55
N THR A 282 16.56 -0.38 -6.85
CA THR A 282 16.17 -1.37 -5.85
C THR A 282 17.36 -2.24 -5.47
N TYR A 283 17.67 -2.35 -4.17
CA TYR A 283 18.81 -3.12 -3.68
C TYR A 283 18.63 -3.63 -2.27
N ASN A 284 19.49 -4.58 -1.90
CA ASN A 284 19.48 -5.22 -0.60
C ASN A 284 18.14 -5.88 -0.30
N ILE A 285 17.69 -6.73 -1.23
CA ILE A 285 16.41 -7.43 -1.11
C ILE A 285 16.64 -8.86 -0.66
N TYR A 286 15.84 -9.36 0.27
CA TYR A 286 15.93 -10.74 0.74
C TYR A 286 14.56 -11.44 0.70
N LEU A 287 14.40 -12.39 -0.23
CA LEU A 287 13.22 -13.23 -0.40
C LEU A 287 13.52 -14.62 0.14
N HIS A 288 12.75 -15.13 1.10
CA HIS A 288 12.92 -16.50 1.61
C HIS A 288 11.63 -17.06 2.22
N GLY A 289 11.42 -18.37 2.12
CA GLY A 289 10.31 -19.04 2.79
C GLY A 289 8.91 -18.69 2.27
N ASN A 290 8.79 -17.98 1.14
CA ASN A 290 7.48 -17.64 0.58
C ASN A 290 6.92 -18.81 -0.24
N THR A 291 5.60 -18.96 -0.23
CA THR A 291 4.91 -19.95 -1.04
C THR A 291 4.32 -19.28 -2.27
N TYR A 292 4.75 -19.70 -3.45
CA TYR A 292 4.23 -19.21 -4.73
C TYR A 292 3.33 -20.27 -5.39
N GLU A 293 2.08 -19.92 -5.63
CA GLU A 293 1.14 -20.74 -6.41
C GLU A 293 0.54 -19.94 -7.56
N ARG A 294 0.57 -20.52 -8.77
CA ARG A 294 0.05 -19.88 -9.99
C ARG A 294 -1.10 -20.67 -10.56
N GLY A 295 -2.20 -19.98 -10.84
CA GLY A 295 -3.26 -20.49 -11.71
C GLY A 295 -2.83 -20.48 -13.18
N ARG A 296 -3.54 -21.24 -14.03
CA ARG A 296 -3.40 -21.11 -15.49
C ARG A 296 -4.16 -19.88 -15.96
N ALA A 297 -3.43 -18.79 -16.19
CA ALA A 297 -3.98 -17.55 -16.73
C ALA A 297 -2.96 -16.87 -17.65
N LEU A 298 -3.47 -16.04 -18.57
CA LEU A 298 -2.63 -15.14 -19.35
C LEU A 298 -2.28 -13.92 -18.48
N PRO A 299 -1.00 -13.49 -18.48
CA PRO A 299 -0.62 -12.22 -17.88
C PRO A 299 -1.39 -11.06 -18.49
N ASP A 300 -1.53 -9.99 -17.71
CA ASP A 300 -2.27 -8.81 -18.11
C ASP A 300 -1.79 -8.25 -19.46
N ARG A 301 -2.74 -7.76 -20.26
CA ARG A 301 -2.49 -7.15 -21.57
C ARG A 301 -2.90 -5.69 -21.62
N SER A 302 -3.44 -5.16 -20.53
CA SER A 302 -3.94 -3.79 -20.45
C SER A 302 -2.86 -2.78 -20.08
N LYS A 303 -1.88 -3.18 -19.26
CA LYS A 303 -0.74 -2.36 -18.81
C LYS A 303 0.55 -2.80 -19.46
N ASP A 304 1.48 -1.87 -19.66
CA ASP A 304 2.71 -2.12 -20.40
C ASP A 304 3.62 -3.14 -19.70
N PHE A 305 3.67 -3.12 -18.37
CA PHE A 305 4.41 -4.15 -17.63
C PHE A 305 3.83 -5.56 -17.84
N GLY A 306 2.49 -5.70 -17.90
CA GLY A 306 1.85 -6.97 -18.23
C GLY A 306 2.11 -7.41 -19.68
N LYS A 307 2.10 -6.47 -20.64
CA LYS A 307 2.45 -6.75 -22.04
C LYS A 307 3.90 -7.21 -22.17
N LEU A 308 4.82 -6.61 -21.40
CA LEU A 308 6.22 -7.01 -21.33
C LEU A 308 6.36 -8.47 -20.86
N VAL A 309 5.67 -8.86 -19.78
CA VAL A 309 5.66 -10.25 -19.31
C VAL A 309 5.12 -11.20 -20.38
N ASN A 310 4.05 -10.83 -21.08
CA ASN A 310 3.53 -11.64 -22.19
C ASN A 310 4.57 -11.82 -23.31
N LEU A 311 5.29 -10.75 -23.67
CA LEU A 311 6.28 -10.76 -24.75
C LEU A 311 7.49 -11.62 -24.40
N LEU A 312 8.12 -11.38 -23.25
CA LEU A 312 9.37 -12.05 -22.87
C LEU A 312 9.16 -13.53 -22.51
N PHE A 313 7.97 -13.89 -22.02
CA PHE A 313 7.71 -15.22 -21.47
C PHE A 313 6.60 -15.99 -22.21
N PHE A 314 6.23 -15.54 -23.41
CA PHE A 314 5.26 -16.20 -24.28
C PHE A 314 3.92 -16.49 -23.56
N GLY A 315 3.40 -15.47 -22.86
CA GLY A 315 2.13 -15.56 -22.13
C GLY A 315 2.19 -16.36 -20.83
N LYS A 316 3.38 -16.56 -20.25
CA LYS A 316 3.56 -17.20 -18.94
C LYS A 316 3.87 -16.17 -17.86
N SER A 317 3.14 -16.22 -16.75
CA SER A 317 3.46 -15.48 -15.53
C SER A 317 4.80 -15.92 -14.92
N GLN A 318 5.41 -15.01 -14.16
CA GLN A 318 6.61 -15.25 -13.35
C GLN A 318 6.24 -15.21 -11.86
N ASP A 319 6.92 -16.02 -11.06
CA ASP A 319 6.81 -15.94 -9.60
C ASP A 319 7.64 -14.78 -9.07
N ILE A 320 8.86 -14.63 -9.59
CA ILE A 320 9.78 -13.57 -9.23
C ILE A 320 10.32 -12.97 -10.52
N LEU A 321 10.18 -11.65 -10.66
CA LEU A 321 10.67 -10.91 -11.81
C LEU A 321 11.53 -9.74 -11.34
N TYR A 322 12.83 -9.81 -11.63
CA TYR A 322 13.77 -8.73 -11.40
C TYR A 322 14.03 -7.97 -12.71
N ASP A 323 14.02 -6.65 -12.67
CA ASP A 323 14.26 -5.84 -13.87
C ASP A 323 15.72 -5.89 -14.36
N GLY A 324 16.68 -6.20 -13.48
CA GLY A 324 18.10 -6.25 -13.80
C GLY A 324 18.75 -4.87 -13.99
N ILE A 325 18.08 -3.77 -13.59
CA ILE A 325 18.63 -2.43 -13.74
C ILE A 325 19.65 -2.15 -12.63
N THR A 326 20.83 -1.66 -13.02
CA THR A 326 21.95 -1.39 -12.11
C THR A 326 22.63 -0.05 -12.42
N PRO A 327 23.22 0.65 -11.43
CA PRO A 327 24.08 1.81 -11.67
C PRO A 327 25.28 1.47 -12.56
N GLU A 328 25.74 2.44 -13.37
CA GLU A 328 26.89 2.25 -14.29
C GLU A 328 28.20 1.89 -13.57
N ASP A 329 28.38 2.34 -12.32
CA ASP A 329 29.57 2.11 -11.52
C ASP A 329 29.55 0.77 -10.76
N LYS A 330 28.42 0.05 -10.79
CA LYS A 330 28.30 -1.28 -10.18
C LYS A 330 28.37 -2.37 -11.25
N SER A 331 29.10 -3.45 -10.92
CA SER A 331 29.27 -4.61 -11.80
C SER A 331 29.36 -5.91 -11.01
N GLY A 332 29.31 -7.04 -11.71
CA GLY A 332 29.33 -8.38 -11.14
C GLY A 332 27.99 -9.10 -11.33
N ALA A 333 27.89 -10.32 -10.79
CA ALA A 333 26.71 -11.17 -11.01
C ALA A 333 25.49 -10.75 -10.17
N ASN A 334 25.70 -10.03 -9.06
CA ASN A 334 24.64 -9.57 -8.16
C ASN A 334 25.02 -8.22 -7.49
N PRO A 335 25.19 -7.15 -8.28
CA PRO A 335 25.68 -5.85 -7.80
C PRO A 335 24.69 -5.13 -6.86
N MET A 336 23.41 -5.50 -6.92
CA MET A 336 22.34 -4.88 -6.13
C MET A 336 22.03 -5.64 -4.84
N GLY A 337 22.74 -6.73 -4.55
CA GLY A 337 22.52 -7.50 -3.31
C GLY A 337 21.12 -8.11 -3.23
N ILE A 338 20.60 -8.61 -4.36
CA ILE A 338 19.32 -9.32 -4.43
C ILE A 338 19.54 -10.76 -3.97
N CYS A 339 18.83 -11.18 -2.94
CA CYS A 339 19.03 -12.46 -2.29
C CYS A 339 17.73 -13.27 -2.32
N ILE A 340 17.77 -14.44 -2.96
CA ILE A 340 16.58 -15.25 -3.21
C ILE A 340 16.86 -16.67 -2.72
N ARG A 341 16.19 -17.03 -1.62
CA ARG A 341 16.23 -18.36 -0.97
C ARG A 341 14.86 -19.01 -1.02
N GLU A 342 14.25 -18.95 -2.20
CA GLU A 342 12.96 -19.56 -2.48
C GLU A 342 13.14 -20.97 -3.02
N THR A 343 12.20 -21.84 -2.66
CA THR A 343 12.23 -23.24 -3.06
C THR A 343 10.93 -23.62 -3.76
N GLY A 344 11.01 -24.49 -4.75
CA GLY A 344 9.84 -24.97 -5.50
C GLY A 344 10.25 -25.49 -6.87
N GLU A 345 9.86 -26.73 -7.20
CA GLU A 345 10.24 -27.35 -8.48
C GLU A 345 9.71 -26.58 -9.69
N ASP A 346 8.58 -25.89 -9.53
CA ASP A 346 7.94 -25.08 -10.57
C ASP A 346 8.22 -23.57 -10.45
N LEU A 347 9.12 -23.13 -9.55
CA LEU A 347 9.39 -21.71 -9.35
C LEU A 347 9.89 -21.04 -10.65
N ARG A 348 9.23 -19.96 -11.06
CA ARG A 348 9.58 -19.18 -12.25
C ARG A 348 10.25 -17.88 -11.86
N PHE A 349 11.56 -17.87 -11.98
CA PHE A 349 12.39 -16.69 -11.84
C PHE A 349 12.81 -16.15 -13.21
N ALA A 350 12.89 -14.82 -13.33
CA ALA A 350 13.60 -14.16 -14.40
C ALA A 350 14.24 -12.84 -13.96
N SER A 351 15.42 -12.54 -14.50
CA SER A 351 16.02 -11.21 -14.54
C SER A 351 16.08 -10.75 -15.99
N ILE A 352 15.59 -9.54 -16.31
CA ILE A 352 15.28 -9.17 -17.70
C ILE A 352 16.18 -8.14 -18.36
N ASP A 353 17.21 -7.61 -17.70
CA ASP A 353 18.15 -6.64 -18.30
C ASP A 353 17.43 -5.45 -18.97
N ALA A 354 16.49 -4.85 -18.24
CA ALA A 354 15.57 -3.86 -18.78
C ALA A 354 16.24 -2.56 -19.27
N ALA A 355 17.47 -2.28 -18.80
CA ALA A 355 18.25 -1.11 -19.23
C ALA A 355 18.88 -1.29 -20.63
N ASN A 356 19.03 -2.53 -21.12
CA ASN A 356 19.68 -2.86 -22.38
C ASN A 356 18.72 -3.60 -23.32
N ASP A 357 17.50 -3.09 -23.49
CA ASP A 357 16.49 -3.62 -24.41
C ASP A 357 16.18 -5.12 -24.24
N PHE A 358 16.37 -5.64 -23.01
CA PHE A 358 16.19 -7.04 -22.67
C PHE A 358 17.14 -8.01 -23.38
N ASP A 359 18.32 -7.54 -23.79
CA ASP A 359 19.32 -8.34 -24.52
C ASP A 359 19.78 -9.58 -23.73
N GLN A 360 19.80 -9.52 -22.40
CA GLN A 360 20.28 -10.59 -21.52
C GLN A 360 19.23 -11.09 -20.51
N VAL A 361 18.03 -11.47 -20.98
CA VAL A 361 17.06 -12.16 -20.12
C VAL A 361 17.62 -13.50 -19.64
N THR A 362 17.75 -13.67 -18.32
CA THR A 362 18.16 -14.91 -17.68
C THR A 362 17.07 -15.46 -16.77
N LYS A 363 17.02 -16.79 -16.66
CA LYS A 363 16.21 -17.54 -15.68
C LYS A 363 17.09 -18.25 -14.66
N ASP A 364 18.40 -18.07 -14.75
CA ASP A 364 19.35 -18.60 -13.79
C ASP A 364 19.28 -17.79 -12.50
N MET A 365 18.90 -18.45 -11.43
CA MET A 365 18.78 -17.85 -10.10
C MET A 365 20.09 -17.98 -9.29
N ALA A 366 21.07 -18.77 -9.76
CA ALA A 366 22.30 -19.05 -9.02
C ALA A 366 23.08 -17.79 -8.57
N PRO A 367 23.15 -16.69 -9.34
CA PRO A 367 23.78 -15.45 -8.88
C PRO A 367 23.14 -14.81 -7.64
N PHE A 368 21.88 -15.15 -7.37
CA PHE A 368 21.06 -14.58 -6.29
C PHE A 368 20.93 -15.53 -5.08
N ASP A 369 21.51 -16.73 -5.14
CA ASP A 369 21.57 -17.63 -3.99
C ASP A 369 22.61 -17.14 -2.98
N CYS A 370 22.13 -16.44 -1.95
CA CYS A 370 22.95 -15.92 -0.86
C CYS A 370 22.21 -16.03 0.47
N ASN A 371 22.85 -15.59 1.56
CA ASN A 371 22.24 -15.49 2.87
C ASN A 371 22.45 -14.09 3.45
N ARG A 372 21.45 -13.58 4.18
CA ARG A 372 21.51 -12.27 4.85
C ARG A 372 20.94 -12.40 6.27
N GLU A 373 21.35 -11.50 7.15
CA GLU A 373 20.72 -11.37 8.46
C GLU A 373 19.32 -10.75 8.30
N SER A 374 18.38 -11.19 9.12
CA SER A 374 17.03 -10.60 9.14
C SER A 374 17.09 -9.17 9.66
N LEU A 375 16.20 -8.32 9.12
CA LEU A 375 16.11 -6.92 9.51
C LEU A 375 15.61 -6.78 10.96
N PRO A 376 16.02 -5.72 11.69
CA PRO A 376 15.57 -5.50 13.07
C PRO A 376 14.04 -5.36 13.17
N ALA A 377 13.51 -5.57 14.37
CA ALA A 377 12.10 -5.32 14.64
C ALA A 377 11.80 -3.81 14.75
N VAL A 378 10.62 -3.40 14.29
CA VAL A 378 10.10 -2.05 14.51
C VAL A 378 9.63 -1.93 15.96
N GLU A 379 10.12 -0.90 16.65
CA GLU A 379 9.65 -0.50 17.97
C GLU A 379 8.86 0.80 17.86
N LEU A 380 7.59 0.77 18.27
CA LEU A 380 6.76 1.98 18.42
C LEU A 380 7.04 2.56 19.81
N ASN A 381 7.65 3.74 19.85
CA ASN A 381 8.03 4.43 21.10
C ASN A 381 7.03 5.48 21.56
#